data_AF-A0A5B8NK23-F1
#
_entry.id   AF-A0A5B8NK23-F1
#
_cell.length_a   1.000
_cell.length_b   1.000
_cell.length_c   1.000
_cell.angle_alpha   90.00
_cell.angle_beta   90.00
_cell.angle_gamma   90.00
#
_symmetry.space_group_name_H-M   'P 1'
#
loop_
_entity.id
_entity.type
_entity.pdbx_description
1 polymer ?
#
loop_
_entity_poly.entity_id
_entity_poly.type
_entity_poly.pdbx_seq_one_letter_code
_entity_poly.pdbx_strand_id
1 'polypeptide(L)' 'MNSLTIQLPDEKLQKLQQLAKEKGITTEELIETKINEWLTHNPQEFPEVANYVVNKNADLYKRLA' A
#
# COMPACT_ATOMS: atom_id res chain seq x y z
N MET A 1 20.38 -11.12 -4.47
CA MET A 1 20.10 -9.97 -5.35
C MET A 1 19.61 -10.55 -6.67
N ASN A 2 18.34 -10.33 -6.98
CA ASN A 2 17.72 -10.80 -8.21
C ASN A 2 17.30 -9.56 -9.00
N SER A 3 17.60 -9.53 -10.30
CA SER A 3 17.20 -8.43 -11.17
C SER A 3 15.94 -8.80 -11.95
N LEU A 4 15.05 -7.83 -12.11
CA LEU A 4 13.84 -7.94 -12.91
C LEU A 4 13.90 -6.84 -13.99
N THR A 5 13.87 -7.23 -15.26
CA THR A 5 13.79 -6.28 -16.37
C THR A 5 12.34 -6.16 -16.83
N ILE A 6 11.78 -4.96 -16.74
CA ILE A 6 10.39 -4.67 -17.13
C ILE A 6 10.42 -3.77 -18.36
N GLN A 7 9.72 -4.16 -19.42
CA GLN A 7 9.51 -3.28 -20.56
C GLN A 7 8.30 -2.39 -20.31
N LEU A 8 8.52 -1.08 -20.32
CA LEU A 8 7.51 -0.06 -20.06
C LEU A 8 7.50 0.94 -21.23
N PRO A 9 6.34 1.45 -21.64
CA PRO A 9 6.29 2.60 -22.53
C PRO A 9 7.01 3.81 -21.92
N ASP A 10 7.72 4.57 -22.74
CA ASP A 10 8.52 5.72 -22.29
C ASP A 10 7.71 6.72 -21.46
N GLU A 11 6.45 6.97 -21.84
CA GLU A 11 5.56 7.87 -21.10
C GLU A 11 5.31 7.42 -19.66
N LYS A 12 5.22 6.11 -19.42
CA LYS A 12 5.02 5.56 -18.07
C LYS A 12 6.31 5.63 -17.27
N LEU A 13 7.45 5.39 -17.91
CA LEU A 13 8.75 5.53 -17.27
C LEU A 13 9.00 6.98 -16.83
N GLN A 14 8.69 7.95 -17.70
CA GLN A 14 8.81 9.38 -17.37
C GLN A 14 7.93 9.77 -16.18
N LYS A 15 6.69 9.28 -16.10
CA LYS A 15 5.82 9.53 -14.95
C LYS A 15 6.38 8.96 -13.65
N LEU A 16 6.94 7.75 -13.69
CA LEU A 16 7.58 7.14 -12.52
C LEU A 16 8.82 7.92 -12.07
N GLN A 17 9.65 8.35 -13.02
CA GLN A 17 10.81 9.18 -12.73
C GLN A 17 10.43 10.53 -12.12
N GLN A 18 9.34 11.15 -12.60
CA GLN A 18 8.84 12.39 -12.03
C GLN A 18 8.35 12.18 -10.59
N LEU A 19 7.57 11.12 -10.33
CA LEU A 19 7.09 10.78 -8.98
C LEU A 19 8.25 10.49 -8.02
N ALA A 20 9.29 9.81 -8.49
CA ALA A 20 10.49 9.53 -7.70
C ALA A 20 11.24 10.83 -7.38
N LYS A 21 11.40 11.71 -8.37
CA LYS A 21 12.03 13.02 -8.23
C LYS A 21 11.28 13.93 -7.25
N GLU A 22 9.96 13.96 -7.30
CA GLU A 22 9.11 14.70 -6.35
C GLU A 22 9.29 14.23 -4.91
N LYS A 23 9.60 12.94 -4.72
CA LYS A 23 9.86 12.33 -3.41
C LYS A 23 11.35 12.35 -3.02
N GLY A 24 12.24 12.83 -3.89
CA GLY A 24 13.68 12.86 -3.65
C GLY A 24 14.35 11.47 -3.62
N ILE A 25 13.73 10.46 -4.22
CA ILE A 25 14.22 9.07 -4.27
C ILE A 25 14.48 8.63 -5.72
N THR A 26 15.16 7.51 -5.88
CA THR A 26 15.35 6.88 -7.20
C THR A 26 14.08 6.17 -7.67
N THR A 27 14.01 5.89 -8.99
CA THR A 27 12.84 5.20 -9.55
C THR A 27 12.80 3.75 -9.05
N GLU A 28 13.98 3.16 -8.86
CA GLU A 28 14.22 1.84 -8.30
C GLU A 28 13.69 1.74 -6.86
N GLU A 29 14.04 2.68 -5.98
CA GLU A 29 13.56 2.72 -4.59
C GLU A 29 12.03 2.90 -4.53
N LEU A 30 11.47 3.71 -5.44
CA LEU A 30 10.02 3.90 -5.52
C LEU A 30 9.32 2.59 -5.90
N ILE A 31 9.85 1.86 -6.90
CA ILE A 31 9.30 0.59 -7.35
C ILE A 31 9.48 -0.49 -6.28
N GLU A 32 10.65 -0.57 -5.65
CA GLU A 32 10.92 -1.49 -4.55
C GLU A 32 9.94 -1.28 -3.39
N THR A 33 9.74 -0.02 -2.97
CA THR A 33 8.79 0.33 -1.91
C THR A 33 7.37 -0.09 -2.30
N LYS A 34 6.96 0.14 -3.55
CA LYS A 34 5.61 -0.23 -4.02
C LYS A 34 5.41 -1.74 -4.13
N ILE A 35 6.42 -2.47 -4.58
CA ILE A 35 6.39 -3.94 -4.61
C ILE A 35 6.34 -4.47 -3.18
N ASN A 36 7.14 -3.92 -2.27
CA ASN A 36 7.16 -4.33 -0.87
C ASN A 36 5.82 -4.02 -0.18
N GLU A 37 5.26 -2.83 -0.39
CA GLU A 37 3.90 -2.50 0.05
C GLU A 37 2.90 -3.52 -0.49
N TRP A 38 2.92 -3.83 -1.80
CA TRP A 38 2.00 -4.79 -2.39
C TRP A 38 2.13 -6.22 -1.85
N LEU A 39 3.36 -6.67 -1.60
CA LEU A 39 3.64 -8.00 -1.02
C LEU A 39 3.37 -8.06 0.49
N THR A 40 3.46 -6.92 1.19
CA THR A 40 3.23 -6.82 2.64
C THR A 40 1.77 -6.51 2.97
N HIS A 41 1.02 -5.90 2.04
CA HIS A 41 -0.39 -5.58 2.23
C HIS A 41 -1.20 -6.87 2.22
N ASN A 42 -1.40 -7.46 3.39
CA ASN A 42 -2.37 -8.50 3.61
C ASN A 42 -3.77 -7.86 3.60
N PRO A 43 -4.60 -8.05 2.56
CA PRO A 43 -5.94 -7.47 2.51
C PRO A 43 -6.88 -8.00 3.61
N GLN A 44 -6.44 -8.98 4.42
CA GLN A 44 -7.24 -9.55 5.50
C GLN A 44 -7.23 -8.74 6.81
N GLU A 45 -6.27 -7.83 7.03
CA GLU A 45 -6.18 -7.14 8.33
C GLU A 45 -7.13 -5.94 8.47
N PHE A 46 -7.40 -5.21 7.37
CA PHE A 46 -8.29 -4.04 7.43
C PHE A 46 -9.76 -4.39 7.71
N PRO A 47 -10.36 -5.41 7.05
CA PRO A 47 -11.74 -5.80 7.31
C PRO A 47 -11.94 -6.36 8.73
N GLU A 48 -10.96 -7.11 9.26
CA GLU A 48 -11.04 -7.68 10.61
C GLU A 48 -10.98 -6.61 11.70
N VAL A 49 -10.07 -5.63 11.57
CA VAL A 49 -9.96 -4.53 12.54
C VAL A 49 -11.21 -3.64 12.49
N ALA A 50 -11.74 -3.37 11.30
CA ALA A 50 -12.99 -2.63 11.14
C ALA A 50 -14.18 -3.35 11.79
N ASN A 51 -14.31 -4.68 11.59
CA ASN A 51 -15.35 -5.48 12.22
C ASN A 51 -15.21 -5.52 13.74
N TYR A 52 -13.98 -5.62 14.27
CA TYR A 52 -13.74 -5.60 15.71
C TYR A 52 -14.19 -4.27 16.36
N VAL A 53 -13.87 -3.13 15.75
CA VAL A 53 -14.27 -1.81 16.28
C VAL A 53 -15.79 -1.62 16.23
N VAL A 54 -16.44 -2.00 15.13
CA VAL A 54 -17.90 -1.88 14.97
C VAL A 54 -18.64 -2.78 15.98
N ASN A 55 -18.23 -4.04 16.12
CA ASN A 55 -18.85 -4.97 17.06
C ASN A 55 -18.67 -4.52 18.52
N LYS A 56 -17.47 -4.05 18.90
CA LYS A 56 -17.21 -3.54 20.25
C LYS A 56 -18.08 -2.34 20.58
N ASN A 57 -18.29 -1.43 19.63
CA ASN A 57 -19.17 -0.27 19.83
C ASN A 57 -20.64 -0.69 19.95
N ALA A 58 -21.11 -1.62 19.13
CA ALA A 58 -22.47 -2.15 19.23
C ALA A 58 -22.76 -2.78 20.60
N ASP A 59 -21.80 -3.52 21.15
CA ASP A 59 -21.91 -4.13 22.48
C ASP A 59 -21.89 -3.09 23.62
N LEU A 60 -21.12 -2.01 23.47
CA LEU A 60 -21.13 -0.90 24.44
C LEU A 60 -22.47 -0.19 24.44
N TYR A 61 -23.05 0.09 23.27
CA TYR A 61 -24.37 0.71 23.17
C TYR A 61 -25.48 -0.17 23.76
N LYS A 62 -25.41 -1.49 23.60
CA LYS A 62 -26.37 -2.43 24.22
C LYS A 62 -26.31 -2.44 25.75
N ARG A 63 -25.15 -2.15 26.36
CA ARG A 63 -24.96 -2.14 27.83
C ARG A 63 -25.34 -0.81 28.49
N LEU A 64 -25.54 0.22 27.68
CA LEU A 64 -25.95 1.56 28.12
C LEU A 64 -27.47 1.79 28.01
N ALA A 65 -28.23 0.80 27.53
CA ALA A 65 -29.68 0.82 27.38
C ALA A 65 -30.37 -0.02 28.46
#